data_AF-A0AAJ1QKW4-F1
#
_entry.id   AF-A0AAJ1QKW4-F1
#
_cell.length_a   1.000
_cell.length_b   1.000
_cell.length_c   1.000
_cell.angle_alpha   90.00
_cell.angle_beta   90.00
_cell.angle_gamma   90.00
#
_symmetry.space_group_name_H-M   'P 1'
#
loop_
_entity.id
_entity.type
_entity.pdbx_description
1 polymer ?
#
loop_
_entity_poly.entity_id
_entity_poly.type
_entity_poly.pdbx_seq_one_letter_code
_entity_poly.pdbx_strand_id
1 'polypeptide(L)'
;MDYREYKSPKQICATCSYLSRYKKQRPSKGSDTTYLASICGRSRSLRHHQNIKPIYAKRKETVERIFADAKEKHGMRWTTLRGLEKLSMQAMLTFAAINLKKMATWTWQGPKMA
;
A
#
# COMPACT_ATOMS: atom_id res chain seq x y z
N MET A 1 -9.91 -21.03 0.76
CA MET A 1 -9.92 -20.16 1.96
C MET A 1 -11.14 -19.26 1.82
N ASP A 2 -12.30 -19.76 2.22
CA ASP A 2 -13.57 -19.07 2.05
C ASP A 2 -13.80 -18.09 3.21
N TYR A 3 -13.83 -16.80 2.89
CA TYR A 3 -14.16 -15.77 3.87
C TYR A 3 -15.67 -15.72 4.06
N ARG A 4 -16.14 -16.00 5.27
CA ARG A 4 -17.56 -15.95 5.61
C ARG A 4 -17.93 -14.56 6.12
N GLU A 5 -18.65 -13.80 5.31
CA GLU A 5 -19.25 -12.54 5.74
C GLU A 5 -20.47 -12.79 6.63
N TYR A 6 -20.38 -12.40 7.89
CA TYR A 6 -21.54 -12.41 8.79
C TYR A 6 -22.34 -11.11 8.63
N LYS A 7 -23.59 -11.24 8.18
CA LYS A 7 -24.55 -10.13 8.08
C LYS A 7 -25.70 -10.39 9.04
N SER A 8 -25.97 -9.42 9.91
CA SER A 8 -27.10 -9.51 10.84
C SER A 8 -28.43 -9.36 10.07
N PRO A 9 -29.47 -10.13 10.42
CA PRO A 9 -30.82 -9.95 9.87
C PRO A 9 -31.32 -8.51 10.02
N LYS A 10 -31.94 -7.98 8.95
CA LYS A 10 -32.42 -6.58 8.89
C LYS A 10 -33.39 -6.23 10.03
N GLN A 11 -34.18 -7.21 10.48
CA GLN A 11 -35.15 -7.08 11.57
C GLN A 11 -34.50 -6.78 12.92
N ILE A 12 -33.35 -7.40 13.19
CA ILE A 12 -32.59 -7.22 14.44
C ILE A 12 -31.88 -5.86 14.44
N CYS A 13 -31.44 -5.41 13.27
CA CYS A 13 -30.78 -4.12 13.13
C CYS A 13 -31.75 -2.93 13.18
N ALA A 14 -33.04 -3.12 12.88
CA ALA A 14 -34.04 -2.05 12.83
C ALA A 14 -34.24 -1.35 14.19
N THR A 15 -34.21 -2.10 15.28
CA THR A 15 -34.39 -1.63 16.67
C THR A 15 -33.07 -1.41 17.41
N CYS A 16 -31.92 -1.60 16.75
CA CYS A 16 -30.63 -1.53 17.41
C CYS A 16 -30.30 -0.09 17.85
N SER A 17 -30.10 0.09 19.16
CA SER A 17 -29.70 1.37 19.79
C SER A 17 -28.40 1.95 19.24
N TYR A 18 -27.54 1.08 18.67
CA TYR A 18 -26.28 1.46 18.05
C TYR A 18 -26.40 1.79 16.55
N LEU A 19 -27.58 1.65 15.92
CA LEU A 19 -27.76 1.89 14.49
C LEU A 19 -27.46 3.35 14.11
N SER A 20 -27.92 4.30 14.92
CA SER A 20 -27.68 5.73 14.72
C SER A 20 -26.19 6.09 14.83
N ARG A 21 -25.49 5.44 15.78
CA ARG A 21 -24.05 5.57 15.99
C ARG A 21 -23.24 4.93 14.86
N TYR A 22 -23.67 3.76 14.37
CA TYR A 22 -23.09 3.06 13.22
C TYR A 22 -23.24 3.86 11.92
N LYS A 23 -24.41 4.45 11.66
CA LYS A 23 -24.64 5.32 10.49
C LYS A 23 -23.78 6.59 10.55
N LYS A 24 -23.59 7.20 11.74
CA LYS A 24 -22.71 8.36 11.94
C LYS A 24 -21.22 8.03 11.78
N GLN A 25 -20.80 6.82 12.15
CA GLN A 25 -19.43 6.35 11.97
C GLN A 25 -19.13 5.83 10.57
N ARG A 26 -20.14 5.70 9.70
CA ARG A 26 -19.88 5.39 8.30
C ARG A 26 -19.16 6.60 7.72
N PRO A 27 -17.87 6.49 7.34
CA PRO A 27 -17.23 7.60 6.69
C PRO A 27 -18.03 7.91 5.44
N SER A 28 -18.48 9.16 5.33
CA SER A 28 -18.84 9.74 4.05
C SER A 28 -17.62 9.51 3.15
N LYS A 29 -17.76 8.64 2.14
CA LYS A 29 -16.75 8.47 1.10
C LYS A 29 -16.59 9.82 0.40
N GLY A 30 -15.67 10.68 0.82
CA GLY A 30 -15.72 12.06 0.34
C GLY A 30 -14.59 12.96 0.78
N SER A 31 -13.41 12.76 0.17
CA SER A 31 -12.52 13.83 -0.37
C SER A 31 -11.18 13.22 -0.82
N ASP A 32 -10.50 12.49 0.06
CA ASP A 32 -9.18 11.88 -0.22
C ASP A 32 -9.22 10.80 -1.31
N THR A 33 -10.33 10.07 -1.40
CA THR A 33 -10.53 9.05 -2.44
C THR A 33 -10.52 9.65 -3.85
N THR A 34 -10.93 10.91 -4.02
CA THR A 34 -11.06 11.54 -5.34
C THR A 34 -9.71 11.97 -5.89
N TYR A 35 -8.86 12.58 -5.05
CA TYR A 35 -7.52 13.00 -5.48
C TYR A 35 -6.62 11.81 -5.78
N LEU A 36 -6.55 10.82 -4.88
CA LEU A 36 -5.76 9.62 -5.10
C LEU A 36 -6.27 8.81 -6.30
N ALA A 37 -7.59 8.72 -6.50
CA ALA A 37 -8.16 8.11 -7.70
C ALA A 37 -7.78 8.87 -8.97
N SER A 38 -7.75 10.20 -8.94
CA SER A 38 -7.35 11.03 -10.08
C SER A 38 -5.89 10.81 -10.46
N ILE A 39 -4.99 10.70 -9.48
CA ILE A 39 -3.58 10.37 -9.69
C ILE A 39 -3.45 8.97 -10.27
N CYS A 40 -4.11 7.99 -9.67
CA CYS A 40 -4.06 6.59 -10.13
C CYS A 40 -4.57 6.46 -11.56
N GLY A 41 -5.66 7.16 -11.91
CA GLY A 41 -6.20 7.23 -13.26
C GLY A 41 -5.19 7.81 -14.26
N ARG A 42 -4.54 8.93 -13.89
CA ARG A 42 -3.50 9.56 -14.70
C ARG A 42 -2.30 8.63 -14.92
N SER A 43 -1.81 7.98 -13.86
CA SER A 43 -0.71 7.02 -13.96
C SER A 43 -1.05 5.82 -14.84
N ARG A 44 -2.31 5.35 -14.81
CA ARG A 44 -2.79 4.28 -15.71
C ARG A 44 -2.80 4.70 -17.17
N SER A 45 -3.12 5.94 -17.49
CA SER A 45 -3.03 6.44 -18.87
C SER A 45 -1.57 6.59 -19.29
N LEU A 46 -0.76 7.24 -18.46
CA LEU A 46 0.64 7.56 -18.76
C LEU A 46 1.51 6.34 -19.04
N ARG A 47 1.25 5.18 -18.41
CA ARG A 47 2.07 3.97 -18.60
C ARG A 47 2.13 3.46 -20.05
N HIS A 48 1.17 3.86 -20.89
CA HIS A 48 1.11 3.47 -22.30
C HIS A 48 1.79 4.47 -23.25
N HIS A 49 2.15 5.66 -22.75
CA HIS A 49 2.83 6.69 -23.53
C HIS A 49 4.24 6.21 -23.93
N GLN A 50 4.68 6.48 -25.17
CA GLN A 50 5.94 5.94 -25.73
C GLN A 50 7.16 6.21 -24.83
N ASN A 51 7.28 7.43 -24.29
CA ASN A 51 8.39 7.82 -23.41
C ASN A 51 8.32 7.16 -22.02
N ILE A 52 7.14 6.81 -21.53
CA ILE A 52 6.93 6.29 -20.17
C ILE A 52 6.93 4.77 -20.14
N LYS A 53 6.48 4.12 -21.21
CA LYS A 53 6.46 2.65 -21.36
C LYS A 53 7.79 1.98 -20.97
N PRO A 54 8.99 2.43 -21.42
CA PRO A 54 10.25 1.82 -21.00
C PRO A 54 10.58 2.07 -19.53
N ILE A 55 10.24 3.23 -18.97
CA ILE A 55 10.43 3.54 -17.54
C ILE A 55 9.52 2.66 -16.70
N TYR A 56 8.26 2.51 -17.11
CA TYR A 56 7.27 1.70 -16.43
C TYR A 56 7.63 0.20 -16.46
N ALA A 57 8.28 -0.29 -17.53
CA ALA A 57 8.75 -1.67 -17.60
C ALA A 57 9.73 -2.02 -16.47
N LYS A 58 10.62 -1.08 -16.10
CA LYS A 58 11.59 -1.24 -15.00
C LYS A 58 10.94 -1.39 -13.62
N ARG A 59 9.63 -1.13 -13.48
CA ARG A 59 8.89 -1.26 -12.20
C ARG A 59 8.96 -2.70 -11.66
N LYS A 60 8.93 -3.70 -12.54
CA LYS A 60 9.01 -5.12 -12.15
C LYS A 60 10.33 -5.44 -11.45
N GLU A 61 11.42 -4.93 -12.00
CA GLU A 61 12.79 -5.17 -11.53
C GLU A 61 13.18 -4.29 -10.34
N THR A 62 12.56 -3.14 -10.17
CA THR A 62 12.93 -2.18 -9.12
C THR A 62 11.93 -2.20 -7.98
N VAL A 63 10.70 -1.77 -8.25
CA VAL A 63 9.65 -1.59 -7.24
C VAL A 63 9.11 -2.93 -6.76
N GLU A 64 8.63 -3.78 -7.68
CA GLU A 64 7.98 -5.04 -7.32
C GLU A 64 8.95 -6.02 -6.64
N ARG A 65 10.22 -6.04 -7.08
CA ARG A 65 11.28 -6.81 -6.42
C ARG A 65 11.51 -6.38 -4.97
N ILE A 66 11.57 -5.07 -4.69
CA ILE A 66 11.75 -4.56 -3.31
C ILE A 66 10.54 -4.94 -2.44
N PHE A 67 9.32 -4.88 -2.99
CA PHE A 67 8.13 -5.32 -2.24
C PHE A 67 8.13 -6.83 -1.97
N ALA A 68 8.62 -7.65 -2.91
CA ALA A 68 8.79 -9.08 -2.67
C ALA A 68 9.82 -9.35 -1.57
N ASP A 69 10.98 -8.69 -1.62
CA ASP A 69 12.00 -8.78 -0.58
C ASP A 69 11.48 -8.32 0.79
N ALA A 70 10.70 -7.24 0.85
CA ALA A 70 10.06 -6.79 2.09
C ALA A 70 9.15 -7.85 2.70
N LYS A 71 8.39 -8.57 1.87
CA LYS A 71 7.51 -9.65 2.34
C LYS A 71 8.29 -10.85 2.85
N GLU A 72 9.23 -11.35 2.05
CA GLU A 72 9.92 -12.61 2.32
C GLU A 72 11.07 -12.47 3.32
N LYS A 73 11.87 -11.39 3.22
CA LYS A 73 13.08 -11.20 4.04
C LYS A 73 12.87 -10.32 5.26
N HIS A 74 11.86 -9.44 5.24
CA HIS A 74 11.62 -8.46 6.30
C HIS A 74 10.29 -8.65 7.04
N GLY A 75 9.70 -9.84 6.92
CA GLY A 75 8.54 -10.25 7.72
C GLY A 75 7.24 -9.53 7.38
N MET A 76 7.16 -8.78 6.28
CA MET A 76 5.90 -8.10 5.88
C MET A 76 4.88 -9.03 5.24
N ARG A 77 5.14 -10.35 5.16
CA ARG A 77 4.14 -11.32 4.72
C ARG A 77 2.97 -11.39 5.70
N TRP A 78 3.23 -11.15 6.98
CA TRP A 78 2.23 -11.16 8.04
C TRP A 78 2.29 -9.88 8.87
N THR A 79 1.14 -9.41 9.32
CA THR A 79 1.05 -8.28 10.24
C THR A 79 1.27 -8.77 11.67
N THR A 80 2.46 -8.57 12.20
CA THR A 80 2.83 -9.00 13.57
C THR A 80 2.40 -7.99 14.64
N LEU A 81 2.27 -6.71 14.26
CA LEU A 81 1.85 -5.63 15.15
C LEU A 81 0.35 -5.34 15.03
N ARG A 82 -0.26 -4.90 16.14
CA ARG A 82 -1.67 -4.47 16.19
C ARG A 82 -1.77 -2.96 16.02
N GLY A 83 -2.68 -2.54 15.14
CA GLY A 83 -2.98 -1.13 14.87
C GLY A 83 -2.23 -0.56 13.66
N LEU A 84 -2.88 0.35 12.95
CA LEU A 84 -2.39 0.93 11.69
C LEU A 84 -1.08 1.71 11.90
N GLU A 85 -0.99 2.46 12.99
CA GLU A 85 0.19 3.28 13.30
C GLU A 85 1.46 2.45 13.43
N LYS A 86 1.40 1.35 14.21
CA LYS A 86 2.55 0.45 14.41
C LYS A 86 2.95 -0.27 13.13
N LEU A 87 1.98 -0.72 12.34
CA LEU A 87 2.24 -1.34 11.04
C LEU A 87 2.85 -0.34 10.05
N SER A 88 2.37 0.91 10.05
CA SER A 88 2.94 1.99 9.23
C SER A 88 4.38 2.28 9.64
N MET A 89 4.66 2.35 10.95
CA MET A 89 6.02 2.54 11.47
C MET A 89 6.95 1.41 11.05
N GLN A 90 6.54 0.14 11.20
CA GLN A 90 7.31 -1.02 10.75
C GLN A 90 7.60 -0.94 9.24
N ALA A 91 6.59 -0.57 8.44
CA ALA A 91 6.75 -0.43 6.99
C ALA A 91 7.77 0.67 6.65
N MET A 92 7.60 1.86 7.21
CA MET A 92 8.47 3.01 6.98
C MET A 92 9.91 2.73 7.37
N LEU A 93 10.15 2.17 8.56
CA LEU A 93 11.49 1.82 9.05
C LEU A 93 12.17 0.80 8.13
N THR A 94 11.44 -0.23 7.69
CA THR A 94 11.99 -1.25 6.81
C THR A 94 12.40 -0.66 5.45
N PHE A 95 11.53 0.13 4.81
CA PHE A 95 11.87 0.75 3.53
C PHE A 95 12.96 1.81 3.66
N ALA A 96 13.01 2.54 4.77
CA ALA A 96 14.12 3.45 5.08
C ALA A 96 15.45 2.68 5.14
N ALA A 97 15.51 1.55 5.85
CA ALA A 97 16.70 0.72 5.93
C ALA A 97 17.11 0.12 4.57
N ILE A 98 16.15 -0.34 3.76
CA ILE A 98 16.41 -0.83 2.40
C ILE A 98 17.02 0.28 1.53
N ASN A 99 16.49 1.50 1.62
CA ASN A 99 17.00 2.65 0.88
C ASN A 99 18.41 3.05 1.36
N LEU A 100 18.66 3.06 2.67
CA LEU A 100 19.99 3.32 3.25
C LEU A 100 21.01 2.28 2.75
N LYS A 101 20.67 0.99 2.78
CA LYS A 101 21.53 -0.07 2.24
C LYS A 101 21.85 0.15 0.77
N LYS A 102 20.87 0.55 -0.03
CA LYS A 102 21.04 0.84 -1.45
C LYS A 102 22.00 2.02 -1.67
N MET A 103 21.84 3.10 -0.92
CA MET A 103 22.76 4.25 -0.98
C MET A 103 24.19 3.87 -0.56
N ALA A 104 24.35 3.13 0.54
CA ALA A 104 25.65 2.64 0.98
C ALA A 104 26.33 1.74 -0.06
N THR A 105 25.55 0.93 -0.79
CA THR A 105 26.09 0.10 -1.87
C THR A 105 26.58 0.95 -3.04
N TRP A 106 25.88 2.05 -3.36
CA TRP A 106 26.30 3.00 -4.40
C TRP A 106 27.54 3.79 -4.03
N THR A 107 27.71 4.18 -2.77
CA THR A 107 28.92 4.88 -2.33
C THR A 107 30.11 3.94 -2.24
N TRP A 108 29.87 2.65 -1.94
CA TRP A 108 30.92 1.63 -1.85
C TRP A 108 31.40 1.14 -3.21
N GLN A 109 30.50 0.87 -4.14
CA GLN A 109 30.84 0.57 -5.52
C GLN A 109 31.07 1.89 -6.24
N GLY A 110 32.32 2.38 -6.24
CA GLY A 110 32.71 3.63 -6.91
C GLY A 110 32.15 3.73 -8.34
N PRO A 111 32.00 4.94 -8.91
CA PRO A 111 31.34 5.13 -10.18
C PRO A 111 31.97 4.24 -11.26
N LYS A 112 31.15 3.38 -11.88
CA LYS A 112 31.57 2.66 -13.09
C LYS A 112 31.77 3.72 -14.17
N MET A 113 33.03 4.06 -14.44
CA MET A 113 33.37 4.83 -15.63
C MET A 113 32.90 4.01 -16.83
N ALA A 114 32.08 4.65 -17.66
CA ALA A 114 31.56 4.08 -18.90
C ALA A 114 32.65 3.98 -19.96
#